data_AF-A0A9J6RCK3-F1
#
_entry.id   AF-A0A9J6RCK3-F1
#
_cell.length_a   1.000
_cell.length_b   1.000
_cell.length_c   1.000
_cell.angle_alpha   90.00
_cell.angle_beta   90.00
_cell.angle_gamma   90.00
#
_symmetry.space_group_name_H-M   'P 1'
#
loop_
_entity.id
_entity.type
_entity.pdbx_description
1 polymer ?
#
loop_
_entity_poly.entity_id
_entity_poly.type
_entity_poly.pdbx_seq_one_letter_code
_entity_poly.pdbx_strand_id
1 'polypeptide(L)'
;MYPTHQPYQSFYPMSHHHHFYNNLHPHHKGGAYWNNHLQHFPWRDYGPSPFVVNIKETTKKNTNFRTALWTGKYMQLTLMHINAGDDIGLEVHHDHDQFIRVEQGQGIVKMGDRKNQLNFQEEVYPNYAIFIPAGKWHNIINTGRTPLKVYSIYAPPEHRHGTVHRTKREASPHYAY
;
A
#
# COMPACT_ATOMS: atom_id res chain seq x y z
N MET A 1 45.26 10.76 15.14
CA MET A 1 45.96 10.36 13.91
C MET A 1 45.07 9.40 13.15
N TYR A 2 44.47 9.85 12.05
CA TYR A 2 43.71 9.04 11.10
C TYR A 2 44.55 8.89 9.83
N PRO A 3 44.55 7.73 9.15
CA PRO A 3 45.08 7.66 7.79
C PRO A 3 44.00 8.03 6.78
N THR A 4 44.28 9.07 6.02
CA THR A 4 43.64 9.46 4.76
C THR A 4 44.11 8.56 3.62
N HIS A 5 43.24 8.06 2.74
CA HIS A 5 43.56 7.78 1.32
C HIS A 5 42.31 8.04 0.45
N GLN A 6 42.57 8.67 -0.70
CA GLN A 6 41.67 9.33 -1.65
C GLN A 6 41.24 8.40 -2.82
N PRO A 7 40.35 8.83 -3.74
CA PRO A 7 39.34 8.00 -4.39
C PRO A 7 39.76 7.46 -5.76
N TYR A 8 39.07 6.41 -6.21
CA TYR A 8 39.09 5.97 -7.61
C TYR A 8 38.02 6.71 -8.43
N GLN A 9 38.47 7.55 -9.37
CA GLN A 9 37.71 8.01 -10.53
C GLN A 9 37.96 7.06 -11.70
N SER A 10 36.92 6.77 -12.49
CA SER A 10 37.05 6.20 -13.84
C SER A 10 36.26 7.07 -14.81
N PHE A 11 36.95 7.53 -15.86
CA PHE A 11 36.50 8.47 -16.88
C PHE A 11 35.97 7.73 -18.14
N TYR A 12 34.73 8.07 -18.56
CA TYR A 12 34.19 8.36 -19.92
C TYR A 12 34.14 7.30 -21.05
N PRO A 13 33.24 7.42 -22.08
CA PRO A 13 32.71 8.69 -22.64
C PRO A 13 31.20 8.83 -22.95
N MET A 14 30.80 10.11 -23.06
CA MET A 14 29.55 10.60 -23.63
C MET A 14 29.52 10.38 -25.16
N SER A 15 28.39 9.89 -25.67
CA SER A 15 27.95 10.13 -27.04
C SER A 15 26.67 10.95 -27.04
N HIS A 16 26.76 12.17 -27.57
CA HIS A 16 25.65 13.06 -27.82
C HIS A 16 24.71 12.49 -28.89
N HIS A 17 23.42 12.40 -28.58
CA HIS A 17 22.35 12.55 -29.57
C HIS A 17 21.22 13.36 -28.91
N HIS A 18 21.30 14.69 -29.08
CA HIS A 18 20.11 15.51 -29.17
C HIS A 18 19.25 14.97 -30.31
N HIS A 19 17.94 14.81 -30.12
CA HIS A 19 16.91 15.14 -31.11
C HIS A 19 15.48 14.88 -30.57
N PHE A 20 14.73 15.99 -30.45
CA PHE A 20 13.26 16.14 -30.40
C PHE A 20 12.49 15.73 -29.14
N TYR A 21 12.51 16.61 -28.13
CA TYR A 21 11.29 16.89 -27.36
C TYR A 21 10.33 17.68 -28.25
N ASN A 22 9.35 17.00 -28.85
CA ASN A 22 8.24 17.68 -29.52
C ASN A 22 6.95 17.53 -28.69
N ASN A 23 6.49 18.71 -28.27
CA ASN A 23 5.13 19.08 -27.91
C ASN A 23 4.03 18.12 -28.37
N LEU A 24 3.27 17.61 -27.39
CA LEU A 24 1.84 17.34 -27.54
C LEU A 24 1.13 17.81 -26.27
N HIS A 25 0.81 19.11 -26.24
CA HIS A 25 -0.42 19.56 -25.61
C HIS A 25 -1.58 19.28 -26.57
N PRO A 26 -2.61 18.52 -26.18
CA PRO A 26 -3.93 18.69 -26.76
C PRO A 26 -4.79 19.46 -25.76
N HIS A 27 -4.88 20.77 -25.96
CA HIS A 27 -6.10 21.47 -25.57
C HIS A 27 -7.23 20.95 -26.48
N HIS A 28 -8.24 20.34 -25.86
CA HIS A 28 -9.67 20.41 -26.18
C HIS A 28 -10.42 19.07 -26.21
N LYS A 29 -11.40 19.01 -25.29
CA LYS A 29 -12.72 18.37 -25.36
C LYS A 29 -12.77 16.84 -25.44
N GLY A 30 -12.98 16.21 -24.28
CA GLY A 30 -13.26 14.78 -24.20
C GLY A 30 -13.85 14.32 -22.87
N GLY A 31 -14.83 15.04 -22.31
CA GLY A 31 -15.56 14.66 -21.09
C GLY A 31 -16.45 13.42 -21.21
N ALA A 32 -16.25 12.57 -22.23
CA ALA A 32 -17.11 11.43 -22.53
C ALA A 32 -16.39 10.08 -22.56
N TYR A 33 -15.05 10.04 -22.52
CA TYR A 33 -14.29 8.77 -22.56
C TYR A 33 -13.98 8.17 -21.17
N TRP A 34 -14.17 8.94 -20.10
CA TRP A 34 -13.84 8.52 -18.73
C TRP A 34 -14.99 7.83 -17.99
N ASN A 35 -16.23 7.91 -18.50
CA ASN A 35 -17.41 7.43 -17.77
C ASN A 35 -17.73 5.94 -17.99
N ASN A 36 -17.19 5.28 -19.02
CA ASN A 36 -17.57 3.90 -19.37
C ASN A 36 -16.55 2.81 -18.98
N HIS A 37 -15.33 3.15 -18.55
CA HIS A 37 -14.33 2.15 -18.12
C HIS A 37 -14.40 1.76 -16.64
N LEU A 38 -15.29 2.37 -15.86
CA LEU A 38 -15.40 2.14 -14.41
C LEU A 38 -16.23 0.90 -14.01
N GLN A 39 -16.76 0.15 -14.98
CA GLN A 39 -17.66 -0.97 -14.70
C GLN A 39 -16.98 -2.35 -14.61
N HIS A 40 -15.74 -2.50 -15.08
CA HIS A 40 -14.97 -3.74 -14.92
C HIS A 40 -13.49 -3.40 -14.72
N PHE A 41 -13.11 -3.08 -13.48
CA PHE A 41 -11.70 -3.11 -13.09
C PHE A 41 -11.34 -4.58 -12.83
N PRO A 42 -10.53 -5.24 -13.68
CA PRO A 42 -9.97 -6.53 -13.30
C PRO A 42 -9.09 -6.29 -12.07
N TRP A 43 -9.41 -6.96 -10.95
CA TRP A 43 -8.55 -6.96 -9.76
C TRP A 43 -7.24 -7.65 -10.11
N ARG A 44 -6.26 -6.86 -10.55
CA ARG A 44 -4.90 -7.31 -10.85
C ARG A 44 -3.90 -6.33 -10.26
N ASP A 45 -2.69 -6.80 -10.10
CA ASP A 45 -1.56 -5.98 -9.70
C ASP A 45 -0.97 -5.28 -10.95
N TYR A 46 -0.99 -3.95 -10.95
CA TYR A 46 -0.53 -3.11 -12.06
C TYR A 46 0.96 -2.77 -12.01
N GLY A 47 1.65 -3.16 -10.94
CA GLY A 47 3.08 -2.89 -10.80
C GLY A 47 3.94 -3.73 -11.74
N PRO A 48 5.15 -3.28 -12.10
CA PRO A 48 5.77 -2.00 -11.74
C PRO A 48 5.47 -0.86 -12.74
N SER A 49 4.37 -0.95 -13.51
CA SER A 49 4.09 0.01 -14.58
C SER A 49 3.65 1.38 -14.04
N PRO A 50 3.84 2.49 -14.79
CA PRO A 50 3.18 3.75 -14.48
C PRO A 50 1.67 3.55 -14.36
N PHE A 51 1.08 4.04 -13.26
CA PHE A 51 -0.30 3.75 -12.92
C PHE A 51 -0.97 4.95 -12.22
N VAL A 52 -2.17 5.31 -12.68
CA VAL A 52 -3.01 6.36 -12.11
C VAL A 52 -4.36 5.75 -11.76
N VAL A 53 -4.83 5.98 -10.53
CA VAL A 53 -6.07 5.39 -10.03
C VAL A 53 -6.79 6.34 -9.08
N ASN A 54 -8.11 6.33 -9.10
CA ASN A 54 -8.91 6.91 -8.01
C ASN A 54 -8.84 5.98 -6.79
N ILE A 55 -7.85 6.19 -5.93
CA ILE A 55 -7.57 5.27 -4.82
C ILE A 55 -8.74 5.14 -3.84
N LYS A 56 -9.46 6.24 -3.58
CA LYS A 56 -10.64 6.26 -2.69
C LYS A 56 -11.72 5.33 -3.20
N GLU A 57 -12.15 5.51 -4.45
CA GLU A 57 -13.21 4.69 -5.03
C GLU A 57 -12.77 3.22 -5.19
N THR A 58 -11.53 2.98 -5.62
CA THR A 58 -10.99 1.63 -5.77
C THR A 58 -10.90 0.89 -4.43
N THR A 59 -10.47 1.57 -3.36
CA THR A 59 -10.42 1.01 -2.01
C THR A 59 -11.80 0.64 -1.49
N LYS A 60 -12.79 1.52 -1.69
CA LYS A 60 -14.17 1.27 -1.24
C LYS A 60 -14.85 0.13 -2.01
N LYS A 61 -14.53 -0.04 -3.30
CA LYS A 61 -15.05 -1.13 -4.15
C LYS A 61 -14.43 -2.49 -3.86
N ASN A 62 -13.22 -2.55 -3.30
CA ASN A 62 -12.56 -3.83 -3.00
C ASN A 62 -13.39 -4.64 -2.00
N THR A 63 -13.72 -5.88 -2.36
CA THR A 63 -14.47 -6.80 -1.51
C THR A 63 -13.60 -7.88 -0.88
N ASN A 64 -12.36 -8.09 -1.36
CA ASN A 64 -11.43 -9.08 -0.82
C ASN A 64 -10.79 -8.59 0.48
N PHE A 65 -10.48 -9.50 1.39
CA PHE A 65 -9.72 -9.17 2.60
C PHE A 65 -8.41 -8.45 2.28
N ARG A 66 -7.66 -8.91 1.26
CA ARG A 66 -6.46 -8.25 0.75
C ARG A 66 -6.36 -8.40 -0.76
N THR A 67 -6.06 -7.31 -1.46
CA THR A 67 -5.73 -7.30 -2.90
C THR A 67 -4.49 -6.46 -3.12
N ALA A 68 -3.41 -7.03 -3.65
CA ALA A 68 -2.29 -6.26 -4.18
C ALA A 68 -2.72 -5.52 -5.45
N LEU A 69 -2.74 -4.20 -5.40
CA LEU A 69 -3.13 -3.35 -6.54
C LEU A 69 -1.90 -2.91 -7.34
N TRP A 70 -0.76 -2.69 -6.68
CA TRP A 70 0.46 -2.29 -7.35
C TRP A 70 1.69 -2.73 -6.54
N THR A 71 2.57 -3.53 -7.13
CA THR A 71 3.83 -3.96 -6.52
C THR A 71 5.01 -3.53 -7.38
N GLY A 72 5.84 -2.64 -6.85
CA GLY A 72 7.08 -2.19 -7.48
C GLY A 72 8.31 -2.75 -6.78
N LYS A 73 9.48 -2.18 -7.11
CA LYS A 73 10.75 -2.58 -6.47
C LYS A 73 10.87 -2.08 -5.02
N TYR A 74 10.34 -0.88 -4.73
CA TYR A 74 10.58 -0.19 -3.45
C TYR A 74 9.33 -0.02 -2.60
N MET A 75 8.15 -0.29 -3.14
CA MET A 75 6.91 -0.20 -2.39
C MET A 75 5.82 -1.07 -2.98
N GLN A 76 4.83 -1.41 -2.15
CA GLN A 76 3.64 -2.15 -2.54
C GLN A 76 2.39 -1.50 -1.98
N LEU A 77 1.37 -1.37 -2.82
CA LEU A 77 0.03 -0.91 -2.48
C LEU A 77 -0.94 -2.10 -2.45
N THR A 78 -1.60 -2.28 -1.32
CA THR A 78 -2.70 -3.24 -1.15
C THR A 78 -3.99 -2.54 -0.72
N LEU A 79 -5.12 -3.15 -1.04
CA LEU A 79 -6.46 -2.76 -0.61
C LEU A 79 -6.98 -3.82 0.36
N MET A 80 -7.74 -3.40 1.36
CA MET A 80 -8.31 -4.33 2.33
C MET A 80 -9.78 -4.05 2.64
N HIS A 81 -10.50 -5.14 2.87
CA HIS A 81 -11.87 -5.18 3.35
C HIS A 81 -11.90 -5.94 4.66
N ILE A 82 -12.10 -5.23 5.77
CA ILE A 82 -12.20 -5.84 7.10
C ILE A 82 -13.66 -5.79 7.53
N ASN A 83 -14.28 -6.95 7.78
CA ASN A 83 -15.68 -6.99 8.22
C ASN A 83 -15.83 -6.39 9.63
N ALA A 84 -17.07 -6.09 10.02
CA ALA A 84 -17.36 -5.65 11.38
C ALA A 84 -16.90 -6.70 12.40
N GLY A 85 -16.17 -6.27 13.43
CA GLY A 85 -15.61 -7.15 14.46
C GLY A 85 -14.35 -7.94 14.05
N ASP A 86 -13.98 -7.95 12.77
CA ASP A 86 -12.71 -8.50 12.32
C ASP A 86 -11.56 -7.52 12.56
N ASP A 87 -10.34 -8.04 12.46
CA ASP A 87 -9.09 -7.26 12.44
C ASP A 87 -8.21 -7.67 11.26
N ILE A 88 -7.18 -6.86 10.99
CA ILE A 88 -6.13 -7.18 10.00
C ILE A 88 -5.32 -8.41 10.46
N GLY A 89 -4.99 -8.45 11.76
CA GLY A 89 -4.10 -9.44 12.35
C GLY A 89 -2.93 -8.73 13.04
N LEU A 90 -2.45 -9.32 14.13
CA LEU A 90 -1.29 -8.79 14.85
C LEU A 90 -0.01 -9.17 14.10
N GLU A 91 0.69 -8.15 13.58
CA GLU A 91 1.88 -8.30 12.74
C GLU A 91 3.05 -7.44 13.29
N VAL A 92 4.25 -7.70 12.79
CA VAL A 92 5.46 -6.88 13.01
C VAL A 92 6.37 -7.06 11.79
N HIS A 93 6.93 -5.95 11.30
CA HIS A 93 7.88 -5.93 10.18
C HIS A 93 9.16 -5.26 10.64
N HIS A 94 10.31 -5.92 10.51
CA HIS A 94 11.59 -5.42 11.05
C HIS A 94 12.41 -4.63 10.03
N ASP A 95 12.07 -4.73 8.75
CA ASP A 95 12.89 -4.30 7.61
C ASP A 95 12.21 -3.23 6.74
N HIS A 96 10.96 -2.87 7.08
CA HIS A 96 10.20 -1.87 6.33
C HIS A 96 9.16 -1.15 7.18
N ASP A 97 8.85 0.07 6.74
CA ASP A 97 7.75 0.84 7.29
C ASP A 97 6.45 0.51 6.54
N GLN A 98 5.33 0.76 7.21
CA GLN A 98 4.00 0.63 6.62
C GLN A 98 3.18 1.91 6.85
N PHE A 99 2.44 2.30 5.83
CA PHE A 99 1.46 3.37 5.86
C PHE A 99 0.07 2.80 5.58
N ILE A 100 -0.93 3.18 6.37
CA ILE A 100 -2.32 2.77 6.14
C ILE A 100 -3.22 4.00 6.12
N ARG A 101 -4.16 4.06 5.18
CA ARG A 101 -5.20 5.11 5.17
C ARG A 101 -6.60 4.52 5.23
N VAL A 102 -7.43 5.12 6.06
CA VAL A 102 -8.85 4.77 6.20
C VAL A 102 -9.70 5.57 5.22
N GLU A 103 -10.42 4.86 4.33
CA GLU A 103 -11.33 5.45 3.34
C GLU A 103 -12.81 5.30 3.73
N GLN A 104 -13.16 4.30 4.53
CA GLN A 104 -14.52 4.08 5.03
C GLN A 104 -14.50 3.25 6.32
N GLY A 105 -15.47 3.47 7.20
CA GLY A 105 -15.64 2.70 8.43
C GLY A 105 -14.89 3.36 9.59
N GLN A 106 -14.82 2.64 10.70
CA GLN A 106 -14.15 3.08 11.92
C GLN A 106 -13.44 1.90 12.57
N GLY A 107 -12.35 2.17 13.25
CA GLY A 107 -11.57 1.13 13.91
C GLY A 107 -10.77 1.69 15.06
N ILE A 108 -9.98 0.80 15.67
CA ILE A 108 -8.93 1.17 16.60
C ILE A 108 -7.61 0.60 16.09
N VAL A 109 -6.59 1.45 16.01
CA VAL A 109 -5.21 0.99 15.79
C VAL A 109 -4.58 0.73 17.15
N LYS A 110 -3.80 -0.35 17.25
CA LYS A 110 -3.03 -0.70 18.44
C LYS A 110 -1.59 -0.94 18.04
N MET A 111 -0.64 -0.30 18.73
CA MET A 111 0.80 -0.43 18.44
C MET A 111 1.64 -0.53 19.72
N GLY A 112 2.80 -1.17 19.65
CA GLY A 112 3.75 -1.21 20.76
C GLY A 112 5.08 -1.90 20.40
N ASP A 113 6.06 -1.79 21.30
CA ASP A 113 7.38 -2.42 21.15
C ASP A 113 7.38 -3.92 21.43
N ARG A 114 6.32 -4.45 22.07
CA ARG A 114 6.23 -5.86 22.46
C ARG A 114 4.88 -6.44 22.06
N LYS A 115 4.87 -7.70 21.61
CA LYS A 115 3.67 -8.43 21.16
C LYS A 115 2.51 -8.37 22.16
N ASN A 116 2.82 -8.50 23.44
CA ASN A 116 1.84 -8.52 24.55
C ASN A 116 1.64 -7.15 25.21
N GLN A 117 2.18 -6.07 24.65
CA GLN A 117 2.02 -4.72 25.21
C GLN A 117 1.87 -3.68 24.10
N LEU A 118 0.62 -3.51 23.64
CA LEU A 118 0.24 -2.49 22.66
C LEU A 118 -0.27 -1.24 23.40
N ASN A 119 0.67 -0.42 23.85
CA ASN A 119 0.42 0.75 24.70
C ASN A 119 -0.05 2.00 23.93
N PHE A 120 0.18 2.06 22.62
CA PHE A 120 -0.41 3.08 21.76
C PHE A 120 -1.74 2.55 21.23
N GLN A 121 -2.85 3.25 21.48
CA GLN A 121 -4.17 2.90 20.96
C GLN A 121 -4.93 4.16 20.59
N GLU A 122 -5.39 4.24 19.34
CA GLU A 122 -6.12 5.40 18.83
C GLU A 122 -7.29 4.97 17.96
N GLU A 123 -8.41 5.68 18.09
CA GLU A 123 -9.54 5.51 17.19
C GLU A 123 -9.22 6.10 15.81
N VAL A 124 -9.66 5.42 14.76
CA VAL A 124 -9.41 5.83 13.38
C VAL A 124 -10.70 5.87 12.57
N TYR A 125 -10.80 6.89 11.72
CA TYR A 125 -12.00 7.26 10.96
C TYR A 125 -11.62 7.59 9.52
N PRO A 126 -12.60 7.78 8.61
CA PRO A 126 -12.29 8.17 7.24
C PRO A 126 -11.40 9.43 7.20
N ASN A 127 -10.43 9.41 6.28
CA ASN A 127 -9.36 10.40 6.13
C ASN A 127 -8.19 10.30 7.13
N TYR A 128 -8.21 9.36 8.08
CA TYR A 128 -7.07 9.16 8.98
C TYR A 128 -5.97 8.38 8.26
N ALA A 129 -4.73 8.78 8.53
CA ALA A 129 -3.51 8.10 8.11
C ALA A 129 -2.81 7.52 9.35
N ILE A 130 -2.26 6.32 9.18
CA ILE A 130 -1.59 5.56 10.23
C ILE A 130 -0.19 5.26 9.71
N PHE A 131 0.82 5.68 10.46
CA PHE A 131 2.21 5.39 10.18
C PHE A 131 2.68 4.33 11.17
N ILE A 132 3.24 3.25 10.64
CA ILE A 132 3.71 2.09 11.40
C ILE A 132 5.20 1.94 11.10
N PRO A 133 6.06 2.43 12.00
CA PRO A 133 7.51 2.27 11.85
C PRO A 133 7.92 0.80 11.97
N ALA A 134 9.00 0.43 11.27
CA ALA A 134 9.65 -0.86 11.41
C ALA A 134 9.91 -1.20 12.89
N GLY A 135 9.66 -2.46 13.25
CA GLY A 135 9.83 -3.02 14.58
C GLY A 135 8.64 -2.84 15.54
N LYS A 136 7.59 -2.08 15.16
CA LYS A 136 6.38 -1.97 15.98
C LYS A 136 5.44 -3.15 15.73
N TRP A 137 5.07 -3.83 16.80
CA TRP A 137 3.90 -4.72 16.78
C TRP A 137 2.66 -3.88 16.57
N HIS A 138 1.78 -4.29 15.65
CA HIS A 138 0.63 -3.50 15.28
C HIS A 138 -0.57 -4.35 14.86
N ASN A 139 -1.77 -3.82 15.08
CA ASN A 139 -3.02 -4.38 14.58
C ASN A 139 -4.04 -3.26 14.37
N ILE A 140 -4.97 -3.44 13.44
CA ILE A 140 -6.13 -2.57 13.24
C ILE A 140 -7.38 -3.42 13.32
N ILE A 141 -8.26 -3.05 14.24
CA ILE A 141 -9.49 -3.78 14.55
C ILE A 141 -10.66 -2.91 14.08
N ASN A 142 -11.59 -3.49 13.31
CA ASN A 142 -12.83 -2.82 12.94
C ASN A 142 -13.80 -2.84 14.13
N THR A 143 -14.00 -1.68 14.73
CA THR A 143 -14.91 -1.47 15.88
C THR A 143 -16.29 -0.99 15.45
N GLY A 144 -16.52 -0.80 14.15
CA GLY A 144 -17.78 -0.37 13.58
C GLY A 144 -18.77 -1.50 13.28
N ARG A 145 -19.94 -1.10 12.76
CA ARG A 145 -21.00 -2.01 12.29
C ARG A 145 -20.97 -2.25 10.78
N THR A 146 -20.08 -1.58 10.07
CA THR A 146 -19.91 -1.69 8.62
C THR A 146 -18.46 -2.04 8.29
N PRO A 147 -18.18 -2.52 7.08
CA PRO A 147 -16.82 -2.79 6.68
C PRO A 147 -15.88 -1.59 6.78
N LEU A 148 -14.71 -1.84 7.38
CA LEU A 148 -13.57 -0.94 7.37
C LEU A 148 -12.81 -1.14 6.04
N LYS A 149 -12.70 -0.07 5.26
CA LYS A 149 -12.00 -0.04 3.97
C LYS A 149 -10.73 0.78 4.13
N VAL A 150 -9.60 0.11 3.94
CA VAL A 150 -8.28 0.73 4.01
C VAL A 150 -7.46 0.37 2.79
N TYR A 151 -6.50 1.22 2.45
CA TYR A 151 -5.37 0.80 1.65
C TYR A 151 -4.10 0.88 2.48
N SER A 152 -3.16 -0.01 2.19
CA SER A 152 -1.86 -0.11 2.86
C SER A 152 -0.74 0.04 1.85
N ILE A 153 0.28 0.78 2.22
CA ILE A 153 1.53 0.92 1.49
C ILE A 153 2.66 0.34 2.36
N TYR A 154 3.37 -0.64 1.83
CA TYR A 154 4.59 -1.21 2.42
C TYR A 154 5.81 -0.66 1.68
N ALA A 155 6.90 -0.35 2.36
CA ALA A 155 8.13 0.10 1.72
C ALA A 155 9.40 -0.43 2.42
N PRO A 156 10.08 -1.48 1.88
CA PRO A 156 9.80 -2.28 0.67
C PRO A 156 8.49 -3.10 0.64
N PRO A 157 8.16 -3.75 -0.50
CA PRO A 157 7.04 -4.69 -0.61
C PRO A 157 7.07 -5.84 0.39
N GLU A 158 5.90 -6.22 0.92
CA GLU A 158 5.75 -7.32 1.88
C GLU A 158 5.21 -8.60 1.23
N HIS A 159 4.16 -8.49 0.40
CA HIS A 159 3.50 -9.65 -0.20
C HIS A 159 4.00 -9.93 -1.62
N ARG A 160 3.76 -11.16 -2.11
CA ARG A 160 4.04 -11.51 -3.51
C ARG A 160 3.24 -10.62 -4.46
N HIS A 161 3.83 -10.28 -5.60
CA HIS A 161 3.12 -9.60 -6.70
C HIS A 161 1.85 -10.37 -7.08
N GLY A 162 0.73 -9.66 -7.26
CA GLY A 162 -0.55 -10.29 -7.62
C GLY A 162 -1.29 -10.98 -6.47
N THR A 163 -0.85 -10.82 -5.21
CA THR A 163 -1.53 -11.42 -4.05
C THR A 163 -3.00 -11.01 -3.97
N VAL A 164 -3.88 -12.00 -3.85
CA VAL A 164 -5.31 -11.80 -3.54
C VAL A 164 -5.69 -12.81 -2.46
N HIS A 165 -6.14 -12.31 -1.32
CA HIS A 165 -6.77 -13.09 -0.26
C HIS A 165 -8.23 -12.64 -0.19
N ARG A 166 -9.16 -13.50 -0.60
CA ARG A 166 -10.59 -13.18 -0.58
C ARG A 166 -11.11 -13.07 0.85
N THR A 167 -10.58 -13.92 1.72
CA THR A 167 -10.96 -13.99 3.13
C THR A 167 -9.75 -13.80 4.06
N LYS A 168 -10.01 -13.41 5.31
CA LYS A 168 -8.97 -13.34 6.35
C LYS A 168 -8.26 -14.66 6.58
N ARG A 169 -9.00 -15.78 6.47
CA ARG A 169 -8.45 -17.12 6.63
C ARG A 169 -7.41 -17.44 5.55
N GLU A 170 -7.62 -17.03 4.31
CA GLU A 170 -6.64 -17.19 3.23
C GLU A 170 -5.37 -16.35 3.47
N ALA A 171 -5.48 -15.24 4.19
CA ALA A 171 -4.35 -14.39 4.53
C ALA A 171 -3.55 -14.87 5.74
N SER A 172 -4.13 -15.77 6.55
CA SER A 172 -3.46 -16.32 7.72
C SER A 172 -2.50 -17.42 7.25
N PRO A 173 -1.23 -17.44 7.69
CA PRO A 173 -0.35 -18.55 7.40
C PRO A 173 -0.98 -19.84 7.96
N HIS A 174 -1.09 -20.88 7.12
CA HIS A 174 -1.77 -22.16 7.38
C HIS A 174 -1.18 -23.02 8.53
N TYR A 175 -0.40 -22.46 9.45
CA TYR A 175 0.14 -23.21 10.57
C TYR A 175 -0.87 -23.27 11.71
N ALA A 176 -1.49 -24.44 11.83
CA ALA A 176 -2.06 -24.94 13.07
C ALA A 176 -1.04 -24.76 14.19
N TYR A 177 -1.47 -24.14 15.29
CA TYR A 177 -0.78 -24.24 16.57
C TYR A 177 -0.90 -25.66 17.11
#